data_AF-A0A7S2E0U9-F1
#
_entry.id   AF-A0A7S2E0U9-F1
#
_cell.length_a   1.000
_cell.length_b   1.000
_cell.length_c   1.000
_cell.angle_alpha   90.00
_cell.angle_beta   90.00
_cell.angle_gamma   90.00
#
_symmetry.space_group_name_H-M   'P 1'
#
loop_
_entity.id
_entity.type
_entity.pdbx_description
1 polymer ?
#
loop_
_entity_poly.entity_id
_entity_poly.type
_entity_poly.pdbx_seq_one_letter_code
_entity_poly.pdbx_strand_id
1 'polypeptide(L)'
;KMSQCAAKLKVSPLEAYRAFHGTDASLRSGYTHLFGGLKPGVDRAAAVELRRLCRTGIHTTQTSGVAPGFVQANFVMLPKEYAFDFLLFALRNPKACPILAVTNPGDPCPHNVAPGADVTKDIPKYRVWRDGELSEECTDVSHLWTDCMVGFLLGCSFSWEGKLSLLGLSPRHIDQACTVPMYRSNIRNNPVGPFAGDLVVSMRPYTPDGAIKAAHITGCYPGAHGGPIHWGDPKKLGIEDLDEAEWGNTVDVHEGEVPCFWACGVTPQTAIQEARLPLAVTHAPGHMFVCDVTDDELFVATDPDHSFGR
;
A
#
# COMPACT_ATOMS: atom_id res chain seq x y z
N LYS A 1 -23.13 33.00 -17.68
CA LYS A 1 -23.36 31.55 -17.90
C LYS A 1 -22.35 30.70 -17.11
N MET A 2 -22.26 30.86 -15.78
CA MET A 2 -21.44 30.02 -14.89
C MET A 2 -22.27 29.43 -13.73
N SER A 3 -23.60 29.52 -13.75
CA SER A 3 -24.46 29.05 -12.64
C SER A 3 -25.29 27.80 -12.96
N GLN A 4 -24.97 27.07 -14.04
CA GLN A 4 -25.75 25.88 -14.45
C GLN A 4 -25.04 24.54 -14.24
N CYS A 5 -23.76 24.51 -13.82
CA CYS A 5 -23.07 23.25 -13.51
C CYS A 5 -23.28 22.77 -12.06
N ALA A 6 -23.70 23.65 -11.14
CA ALA A 6 -23.80 23.31 -9.71
C ALA A 6 -25.11 22.59 -9.32
N ALA A 7 -26.13 22.55 -10.18
CA ALA A 7 -27.49 22.18 -9.77
C ALA A 7 -27.93 20.74 -10.12
N LYS A 8 -27.04 19.85 -10.58
CA LYS A 8 -27.42 18.47 -10.95
C LYS A 8 -26.41 17.37 -10.59
N LEU A 9 -25.44 17.65 -9.73
CA LEU A 9 -24.59 16.58 -9.18
C LEU A 9 -25.26 16.01 -7.93
N LYS A 10 -25.52 14.70 -7.92
CA LYS A 10 -25.90 13.99 -6.70
C LYS A 10 -24.78 14.21 -5.68
N VAL A 11 -25.16 14.42 -4.42
CA VAL A 11 -24.23 14.48 -3.28
C VAL A 11 -23.27 13.31 -3.40
N SER A 12 -21.97 13.57 -3.36
CA SER A 12 -20.99 12.48 -3.53
C SER A 12 -21.20 11.45 -2.42
N PRO A 13 -20.99 10.15 -2.67
CA PRO A 13 -21.12 9.12 -1.63
C PRO A 13 -20.30 9.44 -0.37
N LEU A 14 -19.17 10.14 -0.53
CA LEU A 14 -18.33 10.64 0.55
C LEU A 14 -18.99 11.76 1.36
N GLU A 15 -19.65 12.71 0.71
CA GLU A 15 -20.42 13.78 1.39
C GLU A 15 -21.68 13.21 2.06
N ALA A 16 -22.34 12.22 1.45
CA ALA A 16 -23.48 11.53 2.04
C ALA A 16 -23.08 10.74 3.30
N TYR A 17 -21.92 10.07 3.26
CA TYR A 17 -21.33 9.39 4.43
C TYR A 17 -20.98 10.37 5.56
N ARG A 18 -20.35 11.52 5.24
CA ARG A 18 -20.03 12.59 6.22
C ARG A 18 -21.26 13.22 6.84
N ALA A 19 -22.30 13.46 6.04
CA ALA A 19 -23.57 14.02 6.51
C ALA A 19 -24.30 13.08 7.49
N PHE A 20 -24.14 11.77 7.31
CA PHE A 20 -24.77 10.76 8.16
C PHE A 20 -23.99 10.48 9.46
N HIS A 21 -22.66 10.65 9.46
CA HIS A 21 -21.79 10.25 10.58
C HIS A 21 -21.16 11.40 11.38
N GLY A 22 -21.48 12.67 11.08
CA GLY A 22 -20.92 13.81 11.78
C GLY A 22 -19.43 14.04 11.45
N THR A 23 -18.90 15.20 11.86
CA THR A 23 -17.55 15.69 11.48
C THR A 23 -16.37 14.87 12.01
N ASP A 24 -16.62 13.73 12.66
CA ASP A 24 -15.60 12.87 13.27
C ASP A 24 -15.50 11.47 12.64
N ALA A 25 -16.00 11.32 11.40
CA ALA A 25 -16.01 10.03 10.71
C ALA A 25 -14.78 9.86 9.80
N SER A 26 -13.68 9.37 10.38
CA SER A 26 -12.57 8.79 9.63
C SER A 26 -13.10 7.66 8.72
N LEU A 27 -12.62 7.63 7.49
CA LEU A 27 -13.05 6.69 6.45
C LEU A 27 -12.71 5.26 6.89
N ARG A 28 -13.73 4.45 7.23
CA ARG A 28 -13.57 3.04 7.60
C ARG A 28 -13.56 2.18 6.32
N SER A 29 -12.40 1.99 5.70
CA SER A 29 -12.19 1.02 4.61
C SER A 29 -12.31 -0.44 5.10
N GLY A 30 -12.48 -1.41 4.20
CA GLY A 30 -13.00 -2.78 4.44
C GLY A 30 -12.38 -3.62 5.56
N TYR A 31 -11.20 -3.27 6.11
CA TYR A 31 -10.60 -3.93 7.27
C TYR A 31 -10.15 -2.96 8.38
N THR A 32 -10.38 -1.65 8.23
CA THR A 32 -9.97 -0.60 9.19
C THR A 32 -10.91 -0.44 10.38
N HIS A 33 -12.10 -1.06 10.40
CA HIS A 33 -12.93 -1.08 11.61
C HIS A 33 -12.24 -1.82 12.78
N LEU A 34 -11.21 -2.63 12.49
CA LEU A 34 -10.36 -3.30 13.47
C LEU A 34 -9.15 -2.44 13.89
N PHE A 35 -8.87 -1.35 13.17
CA PHE A 35 -7.80 -0.42 13.50
C PHE A 35 -8.27 0.56 14.59
N GLY A 36 -7.65 0.47 15.77
CA GLY A 36 -8.02 1.27 16.94
C GLY A 36 -7.56 2.74 16.92
N GLY A 37 -6.90 3.19 15.85
CA GLY A 37 -6.32 4.54 15.78
C GLY A 37 -4.95 4.65 16.44
N LEU A 38 -4.43 5.89 16.49
CA LEU A 38 -3.16 6.23 17.13
C LEU A 38 -3.31 6.17 18.65
N LYS A 39 -2.58 5.27 19.31
CA LYS A 39 -2.55 5.15 20.77
C LYS A 39 -1.79 6.33 21.39
N PRO A 40 -2.28 6.86 22.53
CA PRO A 40 -1.57 7.90 23.26
C PRO A 40 -0.29 7.35 23.88
N GLY A 41 0.72 8.21 24.08
CA GLY A 41 1.97 7.86 24.75
C GLY A 41 3.01 7.12 23.91
N VAL A 42 2.72 6.81 22.64
CA VAL A 42 3.71 6.31 21.68
C VAL A 42 4.57 7.48 21.19
N ASP A 43 5.90 7.36 21.32
CA ASP A 43 6.86 8.31 20.76
C ASP A 43 6.93 8.14 19.24
N ARG A 44 6.61 9.20 18.49
CA ARG A 44 6.54 9.23 17.03
C ARG A 44 7.64 10.08 16.40
N ALA A 45 8.63 10.51 17.19
CA ALA A 45 9.68 11.42 16.74
C ALA A 45 10.44 10.90 15.52
N ALA A 46 10.73 9.59 15.46
CA ALA A 46 11.44 8.98 14.32
C ALA A 46 10.66 9.09 13.00
N ALA A 47 9.35 8.79 13.01
CA ALA A 47 8.50 8.90 11.83
C ALA A 47 8.35 10.36 11.38
N VAL A 48 8.11 11.27 12.34
CA VAL A 48 8.01 12.72 12.09
C VAL A 48 9.31 13.27 11.50
N GLU A 49 10.46 12.89 12.07
CA GLU A 49 11.77 13.36 11.62
C GLU A 49 12.09 12.86 10.21
N LEU A 50 11.79 11.59 9.91
CA LEU A 50 11.98 11.06 8.55
C LEU A 50 11.14 11.84 7.52
N ARG A 51 9.86 12.10 7.82
CA ARG A 51 9.00 12.92 6.94
C ARG A 51 9.58 14.33 6.78
N ARG A 52 10.10 14.93 7.86
CA ARG A 52 10.78 16.24 7.80
C ARG A 52 12.01 16.19 6.88
N LEU A 53 12.85 15.16 6.99
CA LEU A 53 14.04 14.98 6.15
C LEU A 53 13.68 14.82 4.67
N CYS A 54 12.63 14.06 4.36
CA CYS A 54 12.08 13.94 3.01
C CYS A 54 11.59 15.29 2.49
N ARG A 55 10.80 16.01 3.29
CA ARG A 55 10.25 17.34 2.95
C ARG A 55 11.33 18.36 2.62
N THR A 56 12.46 18.29 3.30
CA THR A 56 13.61 19.18 3.06
C THR A 56 14.55 18.69 1.95
N GLY A 57 14.25 17.55 1.32
CA GLY A 57 15.09 16.93 0.28
C GLY A 57 16.41 16.34 0.78
N ILE A 58 16.56 16.15 2.11
CA ILE A 58 17.76 15.57 2.71
C ILE A 58 17.75 14.05 2.55
N HIS A 59 16.59 13.42 2.80
CA HIS A 59 16.40 11.98 2.61
C HIS A 59 15.69 11.72 1.29
N THR A 60 16.41 11.14 0.32
CA THR A 60 15.90 10.80 -1.03
C THR A 60 16.14 9.32 -1.39
N THR A 61 16.64 8.53 -0.44
CA THR A 61 16.97 7.12 -0.58
C THR A 61 15.84 6.23 -0.04
N GLN A 62 16.08 4.92 0.01
CA GLN A 62 15.07 3.96 0.45
C GLN A 62 14.63 4.20 1.91
N THR A 63 13.38 3.84 2.23
CA THR A 63 12.79 4.01 3.57
C THR A 63 12.85 2.76 4.44
N SER A 64 13.26 1.62 3.87
CA SER A 64 13.42 0.38 4.63
C SER A 64 14.43 0.56 5.77
N GLY A 65 14.04 0.17 6.98
CA GLY A 65 14.90 0.24 8.17
C GLY A 65 15.14 1.62 8.77
N VAL A 66 14.63 2.72 8.18
CA VAL A 66 14.93 4.09 8.65
C VAL A 66 14.10 4.47 9.89
N ALA A 67 12.84 4.03 9.95
CA ALA A 67 11.93 4.24 11.09
C ALA A 67 11.33 2.89 11.52
N PRO A 68 12.11 2.04 12.23
CA PRO A 68 11.65 0.70 12.61
C PRO A 68 10.43 0.77 13.56
N GLY A 69 9.48 -0.15 13.38
CA GLY A 69 8.25 -0.23 14.18
C GLY A 69 7.12 0.68 13.71
N PHE A 70 7.36 1.51 12.68
CA PHE A 70 6.34 2.35 12.05
C PHE A 70 5.87 1.78 10.72
N VAL A 71 4.57 1.86 10.48
CA VAL A 71 3.94 1.42 9.25
C VAL A 71 4.42 2.27 8.09
N GLN A 72 4.87 1.59 7.04
CA GLN A 72 5.18 2.21 5.75
C GLN A 72 4.03 1.98 4.78
N ALA A 73 3.66 3.02 4.04
CA ALA A 73 2.56 3.01 3.11
C ALA A 73 3.03 3.32 1.69
N ASN A 74 2.50 2.55 0.75
CA ASN A 74 2.47 2.89 -0.66
C ASN A 74 1.57 4.10 -0.86
N PHE A 75 1.95 5.00 -1.77
CA PHE A 75 1.19 6.20 -2.08
C PHE A 75 0.67 6.20 -3.52
N VAL A 76 -0.57 6.69 -3.68
CA VAL A 76 -1.23 6.98 -4.96
C VAL A 76 -1.95 8.33 -4.84
N MET A 77 -1.78 9.22 -5.81
CA MET A 77 -2.47 10.50 -5.91
C MET A 77 -3.18 10.58 -7.25
N LEU A 78 -4.45 10.95 -7.22
CA LEU A 78 -5.35 10.95 -8.37
C LEU A 78 -6.25 12.20 -8.37
N PRO A 79 -6.68 12.66 -9.56
CA PRO A 79 -7.79 13.61 -9.65
C PRO A 79 -9.06 13.05 -9.00
N LYS A 80 -9.83 13.91 -8.33
CA LYS A 80 -11.05 13.59 -7.57
C LYS A 80 -12.08 12.82 -8.41
N GLU A 81 -12.16 13.11 -9.70
CA GLU A 81 -13.09 12.44 -10.62
C GLU A 81 -12.82 10.92 -10.75
N TYR A 82 -11.57 10.47 -10.58
CA TYR A 82 -11.20 9.05 -10.60
C TYR A 82 -11.07 8.44 -9.20
N ALA A 83 -11.01 9.28 -8.15
CA ALA A 83 -10.77 8.84 -6.78
C ALA A 83 -11.86 7.87 -6.27
N PHE A 84 -13.13 8.07 -6.66
CA PHE A 84 -14.21 7.15 -6.26
C PHE A 84 -14.06 5.76 -6.88
N ASP A 85 -13.73 5.70 -8.18
CA ASP A 85 -13.50 4.43 -8.87
C ASP A 85 -12.29 3.71 -8.29
N PHE A 86 -11.21 4.43 -7.96
CA PHE A 86 -10.04 3.84 -7.31
C PHE A 86 -10.35 3.33 -5.89
N LEU A 87 -11.13 4.09 -5.11
CA LEU A 87 -11.57 3.64 -3.79
C LEU A 87 -12.36 2.33 -3.88
N LEU A 88 -13.31 2.24 -4.81
CA LEU A 88 -14.09 1.02 -5.02
C LEU A 88 -13.23 -0.12 -5.60
N PHE A 89 -12.26 0.18 -6.47
CA PHE A 89 -11.27 -0.78 -6.95
C PHE A 89 -10.49 -1.38 -5.79
N ALA A 90 -9.98 -0.55 -4.88
CA ALA A 90 -9.23 -1.02 -3.73
C ALA A 90 -10.10 -1.84 -2.77
N LEU A 91 -11.36 -1.46 -2.56
CA LEU A 91 -12.31 -2.23 -1.75
C LEU A 91 -12.68 -3.59 -2.37
N ARG A 92 -12.68 -3.72 -3.70
CA ARG A 92 -12.87 -4.99 -4.41
C ARG A 92 -11.60 -5.85 -4.48
N ASN A 93 -10.43 -5.27 -4.21
CA ASN A 93 -9.13 -5.92 -4.25
C ASN A 93 -8.35 -5.68 -2.94
N PRO A 94 -8.91 -6.02 -1.76
CA PRO A 94 -8.42 -5.52 -0.49
C PRO A 94 -7.04 -6.07 -0.09
N LYS A 95 -6.69 -7.30 -0.50
CA LYS A 95 -5.34 -7.84 -0.28
C LYS A 95 -4.29 -7.08 -1.10
N ALA A 96 -4.62 -6.68 -2.33
CA ALA A 96 -3.71 -5.98 -3.22
C ALA A 96 -3.58 -4.49 -2.89
N CYS A 97 -4.69 -3.87 -2.51
CA CYS A 97 -4.80 -2.45 -2.23
C CYS A 97 -5.36 -2.20 -0.82
N PRO A 98 -4.66 -2.59 0.26
CA PRO A 98 -5.15 -2.41 1.63
C PRO A 98 -5.13 -0.92 2.00
N ILE A 99 -6.28 -0.25 2.01
CA ILE A 99 -6.36 1.19 2.28
C ILE A 99 -6.10 1.46 3.77
N LEU A 100 -5.08 2.25 4.07
CA LEU A 100 -4.80 2.81 5.40
C LEU A 100 -5.42 4.19 5.58
N ALA A 101 -5.33 5.05 4.57
CA ALA A 101 -5.88 6.40 4.61
C ALA A 101 -6.26 6.91 3.23
N VAL A 102 -7.23 7.82 3.21
CA VAL A 102 -7.63 8.59 2.03
C VAL A 102 -7.73 10.05 2.47
N THR A 103 -7.04 10.95 1.78
CA THR A 103 -7.09 12.37 2.10
C THR A 103 -8.40 13.01 1.64
N ASN A 104 -8.73 14.19 2.18
CA ASN A 104 -9.80 14.99 1.59
C ASN A 104 -9.34 15.55 0.24
N PRO A 105 -10.24 15.77 -0.73
CA PRO A 105 -9.89 16.50 -1.94
C PRO A 105 -9.26 17.85 -1.62
N GLY A 106 -8.07 18.11 -2.17
CA GLY A 106 -7.32 19.35 -1.96
C GLY A 106 -6.50 19.41 -0.67
N ASP A 107 -6.74 18.53 0.30
CA ASP A 107 -5.98 18.46 1.55
C ASP A 107 -4.90 17.38 1.43
N PRO A 108 -3.60 17.74 1.41
CA PRO A 108 -2.53 16.76 1.33
C PRO A 108 -2.28 16.02 2.66
N CYS A 109 -2.96 16.38 3.74
CA CYS A 109 -2.70 15.80 5.05
C CYS A 109 -3.52 14.51 5.29
N PRO A 110 -2.87 13.37 5.61
CA PRO A 110 -3.54 12.13 5.97
C PRO A 110 -3.78 12.10 7.49
N HIS A 111 -4.72 12.92 7.97
CA HIS A 111 -4.95 13.20 9.39
C HIS A 111 -5.13 11.97 10.30
N ASN A 112 -5.65 10.86 9.78
CA ASN A 112 -5.90 9.65 10.58
C ASN A 112 -4.65 8.80 10.84
N VAL A 113 -3.60 8.94 10.02
CA VAL A 113 -2.39 8.10 10.10
C VAL A 113 -1.09 8.88 10.27
N ALA A 114 -1.09 10.18 9.97
CA ALA A 114 0.04 11.08 10.22
C ALA A 114 -0.43 12.56 10.26
N PRO A 115 -1.00 13.02 11.39
CA PRO A 115 -1.40 14.42 11.56
C PRO A 115 -0.26 15.39 11.27
N GLY A 116 -0.53 16.42 10.46
CA GLY A 116 0.47 17.45 10.09
C GLY A 116 1.50 17.04 9.02
N ALA A 117 1.37 15.83 8.45
CA ALA A 117 2.14 15.43 7.29
C ALA A 117 1.61 16.08 6.00
N ASP A 118 2.47 16.14 4.99
CA ASP A 118 2.18 16.61 3.63
C ASP A 118 2.62 15.54 2.64
N VAL A 119 1.68 14.74 2.14
CA VAL A 119 1.98 13.62 1.23
C VAL A 119 2.60 14.05 -0.10
N THR A 120 2.70 15.35 -0.39
CA THR A 120 3.31 15.86 -1.63
C THR A 120 4.81 16.09 -1.51
N LYS A 121 5.35 16.06 -0.28
CA LYS A 121 6.77 16.32 0.04
C LYS A 121 7.38 15.33 1.03
N ASP A 122 6.56 14.63 1.81
CA ASP A 122 7.03 13.77 2.91
C ASP A 122 7.41 12.35 2.46
N ILE A 123 7.44 12.09 1.14
CA ILE A 123 7.92 10.83 0.53
C ILE A 123 9.24 11.12 -0.18
N PRO A 124 10.27 10.26 -0.05
CA PRO A 124 11.59 10.56 -0.59
C PRO A 124 11.64 10.67 -2.13
N LYS A 125 10.79 9.91 -2.82
CA LYS A 125 10.73 9.88 -4.28
C LYS A 125 9.35 9.46 -4.80
N TYR A 126 8.89 10.17 -5.83
CA TYR A 126 7.63 9.95 -6.54
C TYR A 126 7.88 9.54 -7.98
N ARG A 127 6.85 8.92 -8.57
CA ARG A 127 6.71 8.64 -9.99
C ARG A 127 5.47 9.35 -10.50
N VAL A 128 5.62 10.17 -11.54
CA VAL A 128 4.51 10.85 -12.21
C VAL A 128 4.16 10.06 -13.46
N TRP A 129 2.89 9.72 -13.58
CA TRP A 129 2.34 8.93 -14.67
C TRP A 129 1.39 9.79 -15.50
N ARG A 130 1.53 9.73 -16.83
CA ARG A 130 0.66 10.41 -17.79
C ARG A 130 0.27 9.44 -18.89
N ASP A 131 -1.03 9.31 -19.12
CA ASP A 131 -1.60 8.42 -20.14
C ASP A 131 -1.18 6.94 -20.01
N GLY A 132 -0.81 6.53 -18.78
CA GLY A 132 -0.38 5.18 -18.42
C GLY A 132 1.15 4.98 -18.49
N GLU A 133 1.90 6.00 -18.88
CA GLU A 133 3.35 5.95 -19.05
C GLU A 133 4.06 6.74 -17.95
N LEU A 134 5.24 6.25 -17.53
CA LEU A 134 6.08 6.95 -16.56
C LEU A 134 6.68 8.18 -17.24
N SER A 135 6.29 9.37 -16.78
CA SER A 135 6.73 10.65 -17.34
C SER A 135 8.01 11.16 -16.67
N GLU A 136 8.09 11.07 -15.33
CA GLU A 136 9.22 11.59 -14.55
C GLU A 136 9.29 10.98 -13.15
N GLU A 137 10.48 11.04 -12.54
CA GLU A 137 10.70 10.79 -11.12
C GLU A 137 11.16 12.09 -10.44
N CYS A 138 10.58 12.42 -9.29
CA CYS A 138 10.88 13.65 -8.56
C CYS A 138 10.77 13.44 -7.04
N THR A 139 11.18 14.44 -6.25
CA THR A 139 11.13 14.39 -4.77
C THR A 139 10.08 15.34 -4.19
N ASP A 140 9.36 16.08 -5.02
CA ASP A 140 8.30 17.02 -4.64
C ASP A 140 7.25 17.06 -5.76
N VAL A 141 5.99 16.78 -5.40
CA VAL A 141 4.84 16.82 -6.32
C VAL A 141 3.79 17.85 -5.92
N SER A 142 4.12 18.78 -5.02
CA SER A 142 3.22 19.83 -4.54
C SER A 142 2.72 20.73 -5.65
N HIS A 143 3.54 20.95 -6.68
CA HIS A 143 3.18 21.70 -7.88
C HIS A 143 2.11 21.00 -8.75
N LEU A 144 1.89 19.70 -8.58
CA LEU A 144 0.84 18.91 -9.24
C LEU A 144 -0.42 18.79 -8.37
N TRP A 145 -0.33 19.16 -7.08
CA TRP A 145 -1.44 19.07 -6.15
C TRP A 145 -2.39 20.26 -6.33
N THR A 146 -3.65 19.96 -6.64
CA THR A 146 -4.71 20.96 -6.80
C THR A 146 -5.81 20.70 -5.78
N ASP A 147 -6.77 21.63 -5.65
CA ASP A 147 -7.95 21.49 -4.78
C ASP A 147 -8.82 20.26 -5.13
N CYS A 148 -8.56 19.64 -6.29
CA CYS A 148 -9.25 18.45 -6.78
C CYS A 148 -8.37 17.20 -6.77
N MET A 149 -7.24 17.18 -6.06
CA MET A 149 -6.43 15.96 -5.89
C MET A 149 -6.80 15.20 -4.62
N VAL A 150 -6.73 13.86 -4.69
CA VAL A 150 -6.96 12.95 -3.57
C VAL A 150 -5.76 12.02 -3.44
N GLY A 151 -5.24 11.88 -2.23
CA GLY A 151 -4.17 10.96 -1.88
C GLY A 151 -4.72 9.69 -1.23
N PHE A 152 -4.12 8.56 -1.57
CA PHE A 152 -4.39 7.24 -1.00
C PHE A 152 -3.09 6.69 -0.43
N LEU A 153 -3.14 6.29 0.84
CA LEU A 153 -2.09 5.53 1.49
C LEU A 153 -2.56 4.10 1.61
N LEU A 154 -1.80 3.19 1.02
CA LEU A 154 -2.08 1.75 0.98
C LEU A 154 -0.98 1.05 1.78
N GLY A 155 -1.35 0.10 2.63
CA GLY A 155 -0.36 -0.57 3.46
C GLY A 155 0.61 -1.42 2.65
N CYS A 156 1.73 -1.75 3.30
CA CYS A 156 2.86 -2.41 2.68
C CYS A 156 3.32 -3.58 3.55
N SER A 157 3.90 -4.61 2.93
CA SER A 157 4.39 -5.81 3.61
C SER A 157 5.53 -5.55 4.59
N PHE A 158 6.24 -4.43 4.50
CA PHE A 158 7.37 -4.12 5.39
C PHE A 158 7.01 -4.19 6.88
N SER A 159 5.75 -3.90 7.23
CA SER A 159 5.25 -3.93 8.61
C SER A 159 5.34 -5.30 9.31
N TRP A 160 5.39 -6.41 8.59
CA TRP A 160 5.51 -7.74 9.20
C TRP A 160 6.87 -8.41 8.96
N GLU A 161 7.70 -7.89 8.05
CA GLU A 161 9.01 -8.50 7.76
C GLU A 161 9.94 -8.47 8.97
N GLY A 162 10.01 -7.34 9.68
CA GLY A 162 10.79 -7.24 10.92
C GLY A 162 10.32 -8.22 11.99
N LYS A 163 9.01 -8.46 12.09
CA LYS A 163 8.43 -9.43 13.03
C LYS A 163 8.75 -10.87 12.63
N LEU A 164 8.74 -11.19 11.34
CA LEU A 164 9.17 -12.50 10.85
C LEU A 164 10.65 -12.73 11.15
N SER A 165 11.53 -11.75 10.90
CA SER A 165 12.96 -11.85 11.23
C SER A 165 13.20 -12.08 12.72
N LEU A 166 12.49 -11.36 13.61
CA LEU A 166 12.59 -11.56 15.07
C LEU A 166 12.15 -12.97 15.52
N LEU A 167 11.28 -13.62 14.76
CA LEU A 167 10.77 -14.97 15.03
C LEU A 167 11.56 -16.07 14.31
N GLY A 168 12.71 -15.74 13.72
CA GLY A 168 13.56 -16.69 13.00
C GLY A 168 13.02 -17.10 11.62
N LEU A 169 12.10 -16.31 11.05
CA LEU A 169 11.49 -16.48 9.73
C LEU A 169 11.91 -15.34 8.79
N SER A 170 13.16 -14.88 8.90
CA SER A 170 13.67 -13.76 8.12
C SER A 170 13.42 -13.98 6.63
N PRO A 171 12.75 -13.04 5.93
CA PRO A 171 12.62 -13.10 4.48
C PRO A 171 13.99 -13.14 3.79
N ARG A 172 14.14 -14.01 2.79
CA ARG A 172 15.42 -14.22 2.09
C ARG A 172 16.02 -12.92 1.52
N HIS A 173 15.20 -12.01 0.98
CA HIS A 173 15.70 -10.75 0.42
C HIS A 173 16.33 -9.84 1.48
N ILE A 174 15.89 -9.92 2.74
CA ILE A 174 16.52 -9.20 3.86
C ILE A 174 17.89 -9.81 4.15
N ASP A 175 17.97 -11.14 4.24
CA ASP A 175 19.22 -11.84 4.49
C ASP A 175 20.25 -11.60 3.37
N GLN A 176 19.77 -11.42 2.14
CA GLN A 176 20.59 -11.15 0.94
C GLN A 176 20.75 -9.65 0.63
N ALA A 177 20.21 -8.77 1.48
CA ALA A 177 20.28 -7.31 1.31
C ALA A 177 19.83 -6.82 -0.08
N CYS A 178 18.76 -7.39 -0.62
CA CYS A 178 18.21 -7.06 -1.94
C CYS A 178 16.72 -6.67 -1.85
N THR A 179 16.16 -6.19 -2.97
CA THR A 179 14.73 -5.87 -3.05
C THR A 179 13.94 -7.14 -3.31
N VAL A 180 12.85 -7.36 -2.56
CA VAL A 180 11.98 -8.53 -2.72
C VAL A 180 11.59 -8.76 -4.19
N PRO A 181 11.67 -10.00 -4.72
CA PRO A 181 11.25 -10.28 -6.08
C PRO A 181 9.74 -10.21 -6.18
N MET A 182 9.28 -9.54 -7.22
CA MET A 182 7.87 -9.33 -7.51
C MET A 182 7.56 -9.72 -8.95
N TYR A 183 6.41 -10.35 -9.13
CA TYR A 183 5.98 -10.93 -10.39
C TYR A 183 4.56 -10.52 -10.69
N ARG A 184 4.27 -10.29 -11.97
CA ARG A 184 2.91 -10.21 -12.45
C ARG A 184 2.33 -11.62 -12.48
N SER A 185 1.14 -11.77 -11.92
CA SER A 185 0.40 -13.03 -12.03
C SER A 185 -0.55 -13.00 -13.23
N ASN A 186 -1.07 -14.17 -13.60
CA ASN A 186 -2.19 -14.31 -14.54
C ASN A 186 -3.57 -14.03 -13.90
N ILE A 187 -3.60 -13.56 -12.64
CA ILE A 187 -4.84 -13.26 -11.91
C ILE A 187 -5.21 -11.79 -12.17
N ARG A 188 -6.35 -11.56 -12.83
CA ARG A 188 -6.88 -10.21 -13.02
C ARG A 188 -7.46 -9.66 -11.73
N ASN A 189 -7.19 -8.39 -11.44
CA ASN A 189 -7.91 -7.67 -10.39
C ASN A 189 -9.39 -7.51 -10.78
N ASN A 190 -10.26 -7.39 -9.79
CA ASN A 190 -11.66 -7.06 -9.99
C ASN A 190 -11.77 -5.61 -10.49
N PRO A 191 -12.15 -5.36 -11.75
CA PRO A 191 -12.05 -4.04 -12.34
C PRO A 191 -13.13 -3.08 -11.83
N VAL A 192 -12.83 -1.79 -11.84
CA VAL A 192 -13.74 -0.69 -11.51
C VAL A 192 -13.38 0.54 -12.33
N GLY A 193 -14.34 1.05 -13.11
CA GLY A 193 -14.12 2.22 -13.94
C GLY A 193 -12.91 1.98 -14.88
N PRO A 194 -11.94 2.92 -14.94
CA PRO A 194 -10.74 2.72 -15.74
C PRO A 194 -9.70 1.80 -15.08
N PHE A 195 -9.84 1.48 -13.78
CA PHE A 195 -8.87 0.69 -13.06
C PHE A 195 -9.10 -0.81 -13.25
N ALA A 196 -8.08 -1.47 -13.77
CA ALA A 196 -8.02 -2.91 -13.96
C ALA A 196 -6.60 -3.39 -13.62
N GLY A 197 -5.95 -4.18 -14.48
CA GLY A 197 -4.60 -4.66 -14.26
C GLY A 197 -4.56 -6.04 -13.61
N ASP A 198 -3.37 -6.62 -13.69
CA ASP A 198 -3.06 -7.92 -13.11
C ASP A 198 -2.59 -7.75 -11.67
N LEU A 199 -2.90 -8.74 -10.83
CA LEU A 199 -2.40 -8.81 -9.47
C LEU A 199 -0.88 -9.03 -9.50
N VAL A 200 -0.14 -8.17 -8.80
CA VAL A 200 1.29 -8.33 -8.59
C VAL A 200 1.52 -9.03 -7.26
N VAL A 201 2.40 -10.03 -7.28
CA VAL A 201 2.77 -10.81 -6.10
C VAL A 201 4.24 -10.60 -5.75
N SER A 202 4.55 -10.61 -4.46
CA SER A 202 5.92 -10.68 -3.96
C SER A 202 6.20 -12.10 -3.46
N MET A 203 7.40 -12.62 -3.72
CA MET A 203 7.76 -14.01 -3.38
C MET A 203 8.80 -14.05 -2.26
N ARG A 204 8.58 -14.93 -1.28
CA ARG A 204 9.55 -15.25 -0.22
C ARG A 204 9.61 -16.78 -0.04
N PRO A 205 10.79 -17.41 -0.08
CA PRO A 205 10.91 -18.85 0.14
C PRO A 205 10.88 -19.18 1.63
N TYR A 206 10.22 -20.28 1.98
CA TYR A 206 10.18 -20.82 3.35
C TYR A 206 10.15 -22.34 3.32
N THR A 207 10.66 -23.00 4.36
CA THR A 207 10.32 -24.41 4.60
C THR A 207 8.80 -24.57 4.81
N PRO A 208 8.20 -25.74 4.59
CA PRO A 208 6.75 -25.94 4.78
C PRO A 208 6.26 -25.48 6.17
N ASP A 209 6.98 -25.81 7.24
CA ASP A 209 6.65 -25.36 8.60
C ASP A 209 6.80 -23.84 8.76
N GLY A 210 7.82 -23.26 8.14
CA GLY A 210 8.06 -21.82 8.10
C GLY A 210 6.93 -21.09 7.37
N ALA A 211 6.46 -21.63 6.25
CA ALA A 211 5.37 -21.07 5.45
C ALA A 211 4.06 -20.99 6.24
N ILE A 212 3.72 -22.04 6.99
CA ILE A 212 2.53 -22.07 7.85
C ILE A 212 2.62 -20.99 8.94
N LYS A 213 3.77 -20.90 9.62
CA LYS A 213 4.00 -19.89 10.66
C LYS A 213 3.96 -18.47 10.08
N ALA A 214 4.62 -18.24 8.95
CA ALA A 214 4.62 -16.97 8.25
C ALA A 214 3.19 -16.59 7.82
N ALA A 215 2.40 -17.54 7.31
CA ALA A 215 1.00 -17.30 6.95
C ALA A 215 0.14 -16.89 8.15
N HIS A 216 0.32 -17.54 9.30
CA HIS A 216 -0.41 -17.19 10.52
C HIS A 216 -0.03 -15.78 11.02
N ILE A 217 1.27 -15.48 11.07
CA ILE A 217 1.76 -14.16 11.53
C ILE A 217 1.28 -13.06 10.58
N THR A 218 1.50 -13.22 9.27
CA THR A 218 1.12 -12.22 8.27
C THR A 218 -0.39 -12.07 8.14
N GLY A 219 -1.16 -13.13 8.41
CA GLY A 219 -2.63 -13.10 8.49
C GLY A 219 -3.18 -12.09 9.51
N CYS A 220 -2.44 -11.81 10.57
CA CYS A 220 -2.80 -10.81 11.59
C CYS A 220 -2.56 -9.36 11.15
N TYR A 221 -2.09 -9.13 9.92
CA TYR A 221 -1.85 -7.81 9.36
C TYR A 221 -2.64 -7.59 8.06
N PRO A 222 -3.98 -7.62 8.09
CA PRO A 222 -4.81 -7.42 6.89
C PRO A 222 -4.60 -6.04 6.25
N GLY A 223 -4.22 -5.03 7.05
CA GLY A 223 -3.82 -3.71 6.56
C GLY A 223 -2.48 -3.67 5.83
N ALA A 224 -1.71 -4.77 5.81
CA ALA A 224 -0.42 -4.91 5.14
C ALA A 224 -0.39 -6.20 4.29
N HIS A 225 -1.39 -6.32 3.39
CA HIS A 225 -1.63 -7.45 2.47
C HIS A 225 -2.11 -8.76 3.11
N GLY A 226 -1.91 -8.94 4.41
CA GLY A 226 -2.36 -10.13 5.14
C GLY A 226 -1.56 -11.39 4.80
N GLY A 227 -2.20 -12.55 4.97
CA GLY A 227 -1.60 -13.85 4.67
C GLY A 227 -1.38 -14.10 3.17
N PRO A 228 -0.51 -15.07 2.82
CA PRO A 228 -0.17 -15.38 1.43
C PRO A 228 -1.42 -15.73 0.61
N ILE A 229 -1.33 -15.49 -0.69
CA ILE A 229 -2.38 -15.83 -1.65
C ILE A 229 -2.12 -17.18 -2.33
N HIS A 230 -0.87 -17.62 -2.33
CA HIS A 230 -0.43 -18.86 -2.95
C HIS A 230 0.91 -19.32 -2.36
N TRP A 231 1.20 -20.61 -2.46
CA TRP A 231 2.52 -21.18 -2.17
C TRP A 231 2.73 -22.46 -2.99
N GLY A 232 3.99 -22.81 -3.24
CA GLY A 232 4.35 -23.96 -4.07
C GLY A 232 4.46 -23.57 -5.54
N ASP A 233 3.89 -24.37 -6.45
CA ASP A 233 4.12 -24.25 -7.89
C ASP A 233 3.84 -22.84 -8.45
N PRO A 234 4.86 -22.07 -8.89
CA PRO A 234 4.70 -20.71 -9.40
C PRO A 234 3.88 -20.65 -10.70
N LYS A 235 3.83 -21.73 -11.48
CA LYS A 235 3.11 -21.77 -12.76
C LYS A 235 1.60 -21.61 -12.60
N LYS A 236 1.06 -21.94 -11.41
CA LYS A 236 -0.35 -21.68 -11.08
C LYS A 236 -0.69 -20.19 -11.06
N LEU A 237 0.30 -19.33 -10.88
CA LEU A 237 0.18 -17.86 -11.00
C LEU A 237 0.63 -17.35 -12.37
N GLY A 238 0.96 -18.23 -13.32
CA GLY A 238 1.49 -17.84 -14.63
C GLY A 238 2.96 -17.40 -14.59
N ILE A 239 3.69 -17.72 -13.52
CA ILE A 239 5.12 -17.42 -13.40
C ILE A 239 5.90 -18.65 -13.87
N GLU A 240 6.52 -18.57 -15.04
CA GLU A 240 7.26 -19.69 -15.64
C GLU A 240 8.65 -19.88 -15.03
N ASP A 241 9.31 -18.78 -14.68
CA ASP A 241 10.66 -18.76 -14.11
C ASP A 241 10.75 -17.76 -12.94
N LEU A 242 11.30 -18.20 -11.81
CA LEU A 242 11.56 -17.35 -10.64
C LEU A 242 12.83 -16.50 -10.81
N ASP A 243 13.68 -16.82 -11.77
CA ASP A 243 14.86 -16.02 -12.07
C ASP A 243 14.55 -14.80 -12.97
N GLU A 244 13.29 -14.64 -13.39
CA GLU A 244 12.81 -13.54 -14.24
C GLU A 244 11.82 -12.63 -13.50
N ALA A 245 12.21 -12.13 -12.32
CA ALA A 245 11.38 -11.17 -11.57
C ALA A 245 11.19 -9.85 -12.35
N GLU A 246 9.94 -9.45 -12.58
CA GLU A 246 9.59 -8.18 -13.26
C GLU A 246 10.01 -6.94 -12.46
N TRP A 247 9.97 -7.04 -11.11
CA TRP A 247 10.47 -6.01 -10.22
C TRP A 247 11.28 -6.61 -9.07
N GLY A 248 12.26 -5.85 -8.59
CA GLY A 248 13.13 -6.25 -7.49
C GLY A 248 14.31 -7.10 -7.94
N ASN A 249 14.79 -7.96 -7.07
CA ASN A 249 15.91 -8.86 -7.30
C ASN A 249 15.48 -10.30 -7.01
N THR A 250 15.97 -11.24 -7.82
CA THR A 250 15.79 -12.67 -7.57
C THR A 250 16.50 -13.08 -6.27
N VAL A 251 16.04 -14.17 -5.68
CA VAL A 251 16.56 -14.67 -4.39
C VAL A 251 16.71 -16.18 -4.43
N ASP A 252 17.65 -16.69 -3.65
CA ASP A 252 17.89 -18.14 -3.58
C ASP A 252 16.72 -18.87 -2.91
N VAL A 253 16.24 -19.91 -3.56
CA VAL A 253 15.29 -20.90 -3.01
C VAL A 253 16.06 -22.17 -2.72
N HIS A 254 16.29 -22.47 -1.44
CA HIS A 254 17.10 -23.62 -1.06
C HIS A 254 16.31 -24.94 -1.12
N GLU A 255 17.04 -26.06 -1.12
CA GLU A 255 16.43 -27.39 -1.04
C GLU A 255 15.53 -27.51 0.19
N GLY A 256 14.30 -27.99 -0.02
CA GLY A 256 13.28 -28.12 1.03
C GLY A 256 12.49 -26.83 1.31
N GLU A 257 12.79 -25.72 0.64
CA GLU A 257 11.97 -24.51 0.68
C GLU A 257 10.91 -24.51 -0.44
N VAL A 258 9.80 -23.85 -0.17
CA VAL A 258 8.72 -23.59 -1.13
C VAL A 258 8.54 -22.08 -1.30
N PRO A 259 8.38 -21.59 -2.54
CA PRO A 259 8.09 -20.19 -2.77
C PRO A 259 6.67 -19.87 -2.28
N CYS A 260 6.55 -18.82 -1.47
CA CYS A 260 5.29 -18.33 -0.94
C CYS A 260 5.03 -16.92 -1.49
N PHE A 261 3.79 -16.64 -1.90
CA PHE A 261 3.42 -15.45 -2.63
C PHE A 261 2.40 -14.61 -1.86
N TRP A 262 2.70 -13.33 -1.68
CA TRP A 262 1.80 -12.33 -1.08
C TRP A 262 1.39 -11.31 -2.13
N ALA A 263 0.16 -10.81 -2.04
CA ALA A 263 -0.23 -9.63 -2.81
C ALA A 263 0.71 -8.46 -2.50
N CYS A 264 1.01 -7.64 -3.50
CA CYS A 264 2.03 -6.59 -3.39
C CYS A 264 1.46 -5.21 -3.72
N GLY A 265 1.93 -4.20 -3.01
CA GLY A 265 1.63 -2.77 -3.20
C GLY A 265 2.12 -2.17 -4.52
N VAL A 266 2.71 -2.98 -5.41
CA VAL A 266 2.96 -2.63 -6.83
C VAL A 266 1.70 -2.85 -7.69
N THR A 267 0.71 -3.63 -7.24
CA THR A 267 -0.56 -3.83 -7.97
C THR A 267 -1.30 -2.54 -8.33
N PRO A 268 -1.36 -1.51 -7.47
CA PRO A 268 -1.86 -0.19 -7.86
C PRO A 268 -1.14 0.42 -9.08
N GLN A 269 0.14 0.15 -9.28
CA GLN A 269 0.88 0.66 -10.44
C GLN A 269 0.39 0.00 -11.74
N THR A 270 0.13 -1.31 -11.74
CA THR A 270 -0.44 -1.99 -12.93
C THR A 270 -1.85 -1.45 -13.24
N ALA A 271 -2.65 -1.21 -12.20
CA ALA A 271 -3.96 -0.59 -12.33
C ALA A 271 -3.90 0.84 -12.89
N ILE A 272 -2.91 1.65 -12.47
CA ILE A 272 -2.68 3.01 -12.96
C ILE A 272 -2.21 3.01 -14.42
N GLN A 273 -1.30 2.10 -14.78
CA GLN A 273 -0.84 1.94 -16.16
C GLN A 273 -2.00 1.59 -17.09
N GLU A 274 -2.88 0.67 -16.69
CA GLU A 274 -4.03 0.28 -17.50
C GLU A 274 -5.13 1.36 -17.55
N ALA A 275 -5.30 2.13 -16.46
CA ALA A 275 -6.27 3.22 -16.42
C ALA A 275 -5.95 4.38 -17.36
N ARG A 276 -4.67 4.55 -17.73
CA ARG A 276 -4.18 5.56 -18.68
C ARG A 276 -4.72 6.97 -18.40
N LEU A 277 -4.72 7.35 -17.13
CA LEU A 277 -5.24 8.65 -16.70
C LEU A 277 -4.33 9.79 -17.18
N PRO A 278 -4.88 11.00 -17.40
CA PRO A 278 -4.08 12.17 -17.78
C PRO A 278 -2.98 12.52 -16.76
N LEU A 279 -3.24 12.19 -15.48
CA LEU A 279 -2.30 12.35 -14.39
C LEU A 279 -2.61 11.35 -13.28
N ALA A 280 -1.59 10.61 -12.87
CA ALA A 280 -1.53 9.90 -11.60
C ALA A 280 -0.12 10.06 -11.02
N VAL A 281 0.00 10.05 -9.70
CA VAL A 281 1.31 10.07 -9.03
C VAL A 281 1.37 8.91 -8.06
N THR A 282 2.48 8.21 -8.00
CA THR A 282 2.75 7.21 -6.97
C THR A 282 4.06 7.52 -6.27
N HIS A 283 4.33 6.84 -5.17
CA HIS A 283 5.69 6.71 -4.70
C HIS A 283 6.54 5.88 -5.69
N ALA A 284 7.86 6.05 -5.66
CA ALA A 284 8.79 5.15 -6.32
C ALA A 284 9.01 3.88 -5.46
N PRO A 285 9.18 2.68 -6.05
CA PRO A 285 9.50 1.47 -5.30
C PRO A 285 10.71 1.70 -4.38
N GLY A 286 10.63 1.23 -3.14
CA GLY A 286 11.70 1.46 -2.14
C GLY A 286 11.61 2.81 -1.40
N HIS A 287 10.75 3.76 -1.81
CA HIS A 287 10.62 5.08 -1.19
C HIS A 287 9.19 5.34 -0.66
N MET A 288 8.82 4.83 0.51
CA MET A 288 7.43 4.88 1.01
C MET A 288 7.13 6.15 1.81
N PHE A 289 5.85 6.38 2.08
CA PHE A 289 5.42 7.27 3.15
C PHE A 289 5.50 6.54 4.50
N VAL A 290 6.09 7.15 5.52
CA VAL A 290 6.12 6.59 6.88
C VAL A 290 5.02 7.21 7.73
N CYS A 291 4.11 6.37 8.21
CA CYS A 291 2.98 6.77 9.06
C CYS A 291 3.41 6.95 10.53
N ASP A 292 2.55 7.59 11.30
CA ASP A 292 2.63 7.63 12.77
C ASP A 292 2.02 6.39 13.43
N VAL A 293 1.39 5.54 12.62
CA VAL A 293 0.85 4.24 13.00
C VAL A 293 2.00 3.28 13.23
N THR A 294 2.01 2.57 14.36
CA THR A 294 2.99 1.51 14.62
C THR A 294 2.50 0.15 14.11
N ASP A 295 3.43 -0.78 13.90
CA ASP A 295 3.08 -2.15 13.51
C ASP A 295 2.18 -2.82 14.56
N ASP A 296 2.35 -2.49 15.84
CA ASP A 296 1.50 -2.97 16.94
C ASP A 296 0.10 -2.36 16.97
N GLU A 297 -0.07 -1.16 16.41
CA GLU A 297 -1.38 -0.54 16.22
C GLU A 297 -2.10 -1.10 14.99
N LEU A 298 -1.34 -1.52 13.96
CA LEU A 298 -1.88 -2.17 12.76
C LEU A 298 -2.23 -3.65 12.99
N PHE A 299 -1.64 -4.27 14.00
CA PHE A 299 -1.90 -5.67 14.35
C PHE A 299 -3.37 -5.90 14.72
N VAL A 300 -3.97 -6.91 14.10
CA VAL A 300 -5.32 -7.39 14.39
C VAL A 300 -5.21 -8.83 14.86
N ALA A 301 -5.68 -9.10 16.08
CA ALA A 301 -5.82 -10.48 16.55
C ALA A 301 -6.82 -11.21 15.64
N THR A 302 -6.35 -12.20 14.89
CA THR A 302 -7.26 -13.12 14.20
C THR A 302 -7.75 -14.13 15.22
N ASP A 303 -9.06 -14.31 15.32
CA ASP A 303 -9.64 -15.41 16.10
C ASP A 303 -9.13 -16.72 15.47
N PRO A 304 -8.46 -17.62 16.21
CA PRO A 304 -7.94 -18.87 15.65
C PRO A 304 -9.00 -19.68 14.90
N ASP A 305 -10.28 -19.56 15.28
CA ASP A 305 -11.41 -20.26 14.66
C ASP A 305 -11.88 -19.66 13.32
N HIS A 306 -11.35 -18.52 12.87
CA HIS A 306 -11.68 -17.90 11.58
C HIS A 306 -10.62 -18.10 10.49
N SER A 307 -9.53 -18.80 10.79
CA SER A 307 -8.37 -18.88 9.90
C SER A 307 -8.49 -19.88 8.75
N PHE A 308 -9.47 -20.78 8.73
CA PHE A 308 -9.79 -21.62 7.56
C PHE A 308 -11.29 -21.97 7.54
N GLY A 309 -12.10 -21.09 6.95
CA GLY A 309 -13.51 -21.37 6.67
C GLY A 309 -13.64 -22.35 5.50
N ARG A 310 -14.04 -23.59 5.86
CA ARG A 310 -14.69 -24.67 5.08
C ARG A 310 -14.70 -24.60 3.56
#